data_AF-F2T5D0-F1
#
_entry.id   AF-F2T5D0-F1
#
_cell.length_a   1.000
_cell.length_b   1.000
_cell.length_c   1.000
_cell.angle_alpha   90.00
_cell.angle_beta   90.00
_cell.angle_gamma   90.00
#
_symmetry.space_group_name_H-M   'P 1'
#
loop_
_entity.id
_entity.type
_entity.pdbx_description
1 polymer ?
#
loop_
_entity_poly.entity_id
_entity_poly.type
_entity_poly.pdbx_seq_one_letter_code
_entity_poly.pdbx_strand_id
1 'polypeptide(L)'
;MMASPRVLKVFHINKDPGYADDGVRDLNHARCEIRAYCRLKHHGVCDRGFVPQFYGYTLSLDPAVFAPHLNVFQRDAHLPYAVLIEYLPNPMEMNCVTYSQERMAKAVTSIQQVHSALIELNDPYPRNIMIVPGDLERVMWIDFDVAITYPDITYIGIRERRWIEIEARCVEDFGISLAKDQKQGLKPNTKYY
;
A
#
# COMPACT_ATOMS: atom_id res chain seq x y z
N MET A 1 27.49 13.49 3.53
CA MET A 1 26.32 12.59 3.61
C MET A 1 25.74 12.47 2.22
N MET A 2 25.73 11.28 1.61
CA MET A 2 24.91 11.06 0.42
C MET A 2 23.44 11.02 0.87
N ALA A 3 22.57 11.77 0.21
CA ALA A 3 21.14 11.68 0.47
C ALA A 3 20.66 10.26 0.16
N SER A 4 19.97 9.61 1.10
CA SER A 4 19.32 8.33 0.82
C SER A 4 18.24 8.53 -0.25
N PRO A 5 18.18 7.66 -1.28
CA PRO A 5 17.14 7.75 -2.31
C PRO A 5 15.75 7.62 -1.69
N ARG A 6 14.76 8.25 -2.32
CA ARG A 6 13.35 8.23 -1.92
C ARG A 6 12.48 8.08 -3.14
N VAL A 7 11.24 7.64 -2.95
CA VAL A 7 10.22 7.55 -4.00
C VAL A 7 9.21 8.67 -3.82
N LEU A 8 8.95 9.41 -4.90
CA LEU A 8 7.87 10.39 -4.97
C LEU A 8 6.77 9.80 -5.85
N LYS A 9 5.66 9.36 -5.23
CA LYS A 9 4.45 8.90 -5.96
C LYS A 9 3.58 10.13 -6.20
N VAL A 10 3.30 10.44 -7.46
CA VAL A 10 2.61 11.65 -7.91
C VAL A 10 1.28 11.26 -8.55
N PHE A 11 0.21 11.98 -8.21
CA PHE A 11 -1.16 11.65 -8.59
C PHE A 11 -1.77 12.73 -9.48
N HIS A 12 -2.45 12.32 -10.54
CA HIS A 12 -3.27 13.21 -11.35
C HIS A 12 -4.50 13.69 -10.56
N ILE A 13 -4.71 15.01 -10.51
CA ILE A 13 -5.87 15.61 -9.84
C ILE A 13 -6.71 16.29 -10.91
N ASN A 14 -7.59 15.51 -11.56
CA ASN A 14 -8.43 16.03 -12.64
C ASN A 14 -9.82 16.45 -12.16
N LYS A 15 -10.37 15.74 -11.17
CA LYS A 15 -11.65 16.02 -10.53
C LYS A 15 -11.64 15.44 -9.13
N ASP A 16 -12.45 16.00 -8.23
CA ASP A 16 -12.69 15.39 -6.93
C ASP A 16 -13.88 14.42 -7.01
N PRO A 17 -13.67 13.10 -6.89
CA PRO A 17 -14.76 12.13 -6.85
C PRO A 17 -15.53 12.14 -5.52
N GLY A 18 -15.02 12.82 -4.48
CA GLY A 18 -15.64 12.89 -3.17
C GLY A 18 -15.58 11.56 -2.42
N TYR A 19 -16.63 11.29 -1.64
CA TYR A 19 -16.81 10.06 -0.87
C TYR A 19 -17.89 9.18 -1.50
N ALA A 20 -17.81 7.87 -1.25
CA ALA A 20 -18.91 6.96 -1.54
C ALA A 20 -20.14 7.29 -0.67
N ASP A 21 -21.30 6.74 -1.04
CA ASP A 21 -22.59 6.99 -0.38
C ASP A 21 -22.63 6.59 1.12
N ASP A 22 -21.67 5.78 1.58
CA ASP A 22 -21.51 5.45 3.01
C ASP A 22 -20.83 6.56 3.83
N GLY A 23 -20.29 7.60 3.19
CA GLY A 23 -19.62 8.73 3.83
C GLY A 23 -18.28 8.39 4.47
N VAL A 24 -17.74 7.18 4.26
CA VAL A 24 -16.48 6.72 4.86
C VAL A 24 -15.41 6.51 3.80
N ARG A 25 -15.76 5.87 2.68
CA ARG A 25 -14.81 5.57 1.61
C ARG A 25 -14.52 6.82 0.78
N ASP A 26 -13.32 7.37 0.92
CA ASP A 26 -12.83 8.42 0.05
C ASP A 26 -12.53 7.80 -1.33
N LEU A 27 -13.03 8.40 -2.39
CA LEU A 27 -12.83 7.90 -3.76
C LEU A 27 -11.61 8.56 -4.43
N ASN A 28 -10.95 9.49 -3.75
CA ASN A 28 -9.75 10.16 -4.26
C ASN A 28 -8.50 9.38 -3.86
N HIS A 29 -7.86 8.79 -4.87
CA HIS A 29 -6.70 7.90 -4.68
C HIS A 29 -5.54 8.56 -3.93
N ALA A 30 -5.26 9.83 -4.24
CA ALA A 30 -4.21 10.57 -3.56
C ALA A 30 -4.54 10.79 -2.08
N ARG A 31 -5.80 11.13 -1.76
CA ARG A 31 -6.23 11.30 -0.37
C ARG A 31 -6.22 9.99 0.41
N CYS A 32 -6.63 8.88 -0.20
CA CYS A 32 -6.55 7.56 0.42
C CYS A 32 -5.10 7.24 0.81
N GLU A 33 -4.17 7.34 -0.14
CA GLU A 33 -2.74 7.06 0.10
C GLU A 33 -2.17 7.98 1.20
N ILE A 34 -2.43 9.29 1.12
CA ILE A 34 -1.95 10.28 2.10
C ILE A 34 -2.50 9.97 3.50
N ARG A 35 -3.81 9.71 3.63
CA ARG A 35 -4.45 9.42 4.92
C ARG A 35 -3.94 8.12 5.51
N ALA A 36 -3.77 7.09 4.68
CA ALA A 36 -3.24 5.80 5.10
C ALA A 36 -1.82 5.95 5.64
N TYR A 37 -0.89 6.58 4.90
CA TYR A 37 0.48 6.77 5.39
C TYR A 37 0.57 7.69 6.62
N CYS A 38 -0.24 8.75 6.70
CA CYS A 38 -0.34 9.56 7.92
C CYS A 38 -0.74 8.70 9.13
N ARG A 39 -1.74 7.84 8.96
CA ARG A 39 -2.23 6.93 10.01
C ARG A 39 -1.20 5.85 10.36
N LEU A 40 -0.58 5.20 9.38
CA LEU A 40 0.46 4.18 9.58
C LEU A 40 1.66 4.76 10.32
N LYS A 41 2.07 5.99 10.00
CA LYS A 41 3.15 6.69 10.70
C LYS A 41 2.75 7.02 12.14
N HIS A 42 1.54 7.55 12.35
CA HIS A 42 1.02 7.86 13.69
C HIS A 42 0.98 6.63 14.62
N HIS A 43 0.63 5.46 14.08
CA HIS A 43 0.58 4.20 14.83
C HIS A 43 1.91 3.43 14.87
N GLY A 44 3.02 4.03 14.40
CA GLY A 44 4.34 3.41 14.42
C GLY A 44 4.45 2.14 13.55
N VAL A 45 3.57 1.96 12.57
CA VAL A 45 3.61 0.80 11.65
C VAL A 45 4.77 0.94 10.67
N CYS A 46 5.03 2.16 10.18
CA CYS A 46 6.21 2.49 9.38
C CYS A 46 7.51 2.15 10.13
N ASP A 47 7.65 2.64 11.38
CA ASP A 47 8.88 2.51 12.16
C ASP A 47 9.24 1.05 12.49
N ARG A 48 8.23 0.18 12.56
CA ARG A 48 8.39 -1.26 12.77
C ARG A 48 8.65 -2.04 11.48
N GLY A 49 8.64 -1.38 10.32
CA GLY A 49 9.04 -1.96 9.04
C GLY A 49 8.01 -2.89 8.38
N PHE A 50 6.73 -2.79 8.76
CA PHE A 50 5.64 -3.55 8.12
C PHE A 50 5.13 -2.91 6.82
N VAL A 51 5.43 -1.63 6.63
CA VAL A 51 5.12 -0.80 5.47
C VAL A 51 6.31 0.15 5.23
N PRO A 52 6.45 0.74 4.03
CA PRO A 52 7.49 1.73 3.77
C PRO A 52 7.51 2.88 4.77
N GLN A 53 8.69 3.45 5.02
CA GLN A 53 8.80 4.74 5.70
C GLN A 53 8.02 5.83 4.94
N PHE A 54 7.30 6.66 5.69
CA PHE A 54 6.62 7.84 5.18
C PHE A 54 7.38 9.11 5.59
N TYR A 55 7.72 9.95 4.62
CA TYR A 55 8.48 11.18 4.86
C TYR A 55 7.64 12.46 4.72
N GLY A 56 6.44 12.37 4.15
CA GLY A 56 5.52 13.50 4.01
C GLY A 56 4.76 13.50 2.69
N TYR A 57 3.97 14.53 2.48
CA TYR A 57 3.14 14.72 1.29
C TYR A 57 3.06 16.19 0.90
N THR A 58 2.62 16.46 -0.32
CA THR A 58 2.21 17.79 -0.78
C THR A 58 0.90 17.69 -1.55
N LEU A 59 0.07 18.73 -1.41
CA LEU A 59 -1.20 18.89 -2.14
C LEU A 59 -1.05 19.87 -3.31
N SER A 60 0.16 20.36 -3.57
CA SER A 60 0.45 21.28 -4.68
C SER A 60 1.91 21.12 -5.09
N LEU A 61 2.18 20.08 -5.88
CA LEU A 61 3.50 19.87 -6.46
C LEU A 61 3.59 20.62 -7.78
N ASP A 62 4.56 21.52 -7.95
CA ASP A 62 4.84 22.14 -9.24
C ASP A 62 5.61 21.15 -10.14
N PRO A 63 4.99 20.60 -11.20
CA PRO A 63 5.66 19.62 -12.06
C PRO A 63 6.80 20.22 -12.89
N ALA A 64 6.83 21.55 -13.10
CA ALA A 64 7.86 22.19 -13.90
C ALA A 64 9.24 22.14 -13.22
N VAL A 65 9.28 22.16 -11.88
CA VAL A 65 10.51 22.03 -11.07
C VAL A 65 11.17 20.66 -11.25
N PHE A 66 10.40 19.63 -11.60
CA PHE A 66 10.86 18.25 -11.79
C PHE A 66 10.95 17.85 -13.26
N ALA A 67 11.06 18.82 -14.17
CA ALA A 67 11.24 18.54 -15.59
C ALA A 67 12.55 17.76 -15.84
N PRO A 68 12.56 16.78 -16.76
CA PRO A 68 11.44 16.38 -17.63
C PRO A 68 10.52 15.31 -17.02
N HIS A 69 10.84 14.79 -15.83
CA HIS A 69 10.23 13.57 -15.28
C HIS A 69 8.73 13.71 -14.99
N LEU A 70 8.26 14.92 -14.65
CA LEU A 70 6.85 15.19 -14.35
C LEU A 70 6.12 15.96 -15.47
N ASN A 71 6.66 16.01 -16.69
CA ASN A 71 6.02 16.72 -17.80
C ASN A 71 4.59 16.21 -18.11
N VAL A 72 4.30 14.95 -17.81
CA VAL A 72 2.95 14.36 -17.99
C VAL A 72 1.88 15.03 -17.14
N PHE A 73 2.25 15.71 -16.05
CA PHE A 73 1.33 16.43 -15.16
C PHE A 73 1.16 17.91 -15.51
N GLN A 74 1.97 18.47 -16.42
CA GLN A 74 1.93 19.91 -16.76
C GLN A 74 0.61 20.33 -17.41
N ARG A 75 -0.18 19.38 -17.91
CA ARG A 75 -1.45 19.61 -18.60
C ARG A 75 -2.66 19.25 -17.74
N ASP A 76 -2.46 18.85 -16.49
CA ASP A 76 -3.55 18.57 -15.56
C ASP A 76 -4.32 19.84 -15.23
N ALA A 77 -5.61 19.70 -14.95
CA ALA A 77 -6.47 20.83 -14.56
C ALA A 77 -6.08 21.41 -13.19
N HIS A 78 -5.50 20.58 -12.32
CA HIS A 78 -5.04 20.98 -10.99
C HIS A 78 -3.61 20.48 -10.75
N LEU A 79 -2.90 21.14 -9.84
CA LEU A 79 -1.57 20.70 -9.44
C LEU A 79 -1.63 19.30 -8.81
N PRO A 80 -0.70 18.40 -9.16
CA PRO A 80 -0.72 17.05 -8.65
C PRO A 80 -0.45 17.01 -7.15
N TYR A 81 -1.02 15.99 -6.51
CA TYR A 81 -0.67 15.63 -5.14
C TYR A 81 0.48 14.63 -5.18
N ALA A 82 1.27 14.57 -4.11
CA ALA A 82 2.34 13.59 -4.04
C ALA A 82 2.62 13.12 -2.61
N VAL A 83 3.07 11.87 -2.49
CA VAL A 83 3.62 11.30 -1.26
C VAL A 83 5.09 10.97 -1.45
N LEU A 84 5.90 11.26 -0.43
CA LEU A 84 7.32 10.93 -0.38
C LEU A 84 7.53 9.76 0.58
N ILE A 85 7.98 8.62 0.05
CA ILE A 85 8.11 7.36 0.78
C ILE A 85 9.50 6.74 0.59
N GLU A 86 9.77 5.70 1.37
CA GLU A 86 10.99 4.90 1.32
C GLU A 86 11.28 4.38 -0.11
N TYR A 87 12.53 4.52 -0.54
CA TYR A 87 13.02 3.77 -1.68
C TYR A 87 13.35 2.34 -1.25
N LEU A 88 12.73 1.37 -1.89
CA LEU A 88 12.99 -0.05 -1.65
C LEU A 88 14.08 -0.54 -2.62
N PRO A 89 15.25 -1.00 -2.14
CA PRO A 89 16.30 -1.50 -3.02
C PRO A 89 15.98 -2.91 -3.51
N ASN A 90 15.96 -3.11 -4.83
CA ASN A 90 15.73 -4.41 -5.49
C ASN A 90 14.49 -5.16 -4.95
N PRO A 91 13.30 -4.52 -4.90
CA PRO A 91 12.12 -5.17 -4.36
C PRO A 91 11.67 -6.30 -5.29
N MET A 92 11.19 -7.38 -4.71
CA MET A 92 10.53 -8.47 -5.42
C MET A 92 9.07 -8.53 -4.99
N GLU A 93 8.16 -8.62 -5.96
CA GLU A 93 6.74 -8.85 -5.67
C GLU A 93 6.53 -10.25 -5.08
N MET A 94 5.61 -10.38 -4.12
CA MET A 94 5.11 -11.69 -3.70
C MET A 94 4.36 -12.37 -4.86
N ASN A 95 4.80 -13.56 -5.22
CA ASN A 95 4.16 -14.43 -6.21
C ASN A 95 4.58 -15.89 -5.93
N CYS A 96 4.15 -16.84 -6.77
CA CYS A 96 4.44 -18.26 -6.54
C CYS A 96 5.95 -18.59 -6.62
N VAL A 97 6.76 -17.81 -7.33
CA VAL A 97 8.21 -18.01 -7.40
C VAL A 97 8.91 -17.44 -6.17
N THR A 98 8.50 -16.27 -5.70
CA THR A 98 9.07 -15.59 -4.53
C THR A 98 8.44 -16.03 -3.21
N TYR A 99 7.40 -16.85 -3.24
CA TYR A 99 6.74 -17.39 -2.07
C TYR A 99 7.71 -18.16 -1.16
N SER A 100 7.56 -17.96 0.14
CA SER A 100 7.99 -18.89 1.17
C SER A 100 7.02 -18.83 2.34
N GLN A 101 6.96 -19.89 3.15
CA GLN A 101 6.09 -19.90 4.32
C GLN A 101 6.43 -18.76 5.30
N GLU A 102 7.72 -18.45 5.48
CA GLU A 102 8.19 -17.35 6.33
C GLU A 102 7.75 -15.99 5.78
N ARG A 103 7.93 -15.75 4.47
CA ARG A 103 7.51 -14.49 3.83
C ARG A 103 6.01 -14.28 3.94
N MET A 104 5.23 -15.36 3.77
CA MET A 104 3.79 -15.30 3.92
C MET A 104 3.37 -14.99 5.35
N ALA A 105 4.02 -15.60 6.35
CA ALA A 105 3.75 -15.27 7.76
C ALA A 105 4.07 -13.79 8.08
N LYS A 106 5.13 -13.22 7.50
CA LYS A 106 5.43 -11.79 7.62
C LYS A 106 4.37 -10.92 6.95
N ALA A 107 3.85 -11.31 5.77
CA ALA A 107 2.77 -10.60 5.10
C ALA A 107 1.46 -10.59 5.91
N VAL A 108 1.07 -11.75 6.48
CA VAL A 108 -0.08 -11.88 7.39
C VAL A 108 0.10 -11.02 8.63
N THR A 109 1.28 -11.04 9.24
CA THR A 109 1.58 -10.18 10.39
C THR A 109 1.46 -8.70 10.00
N SER A 110 1.98 -8.32 8.83
CA SER A 110 1.99 -6.93 8.37
C SER A 110 0.57 -6.41 8.11
N ILE A 111 -0.33 -7.20 7.52
CA ILE A 111 -1.72 -6.78 7.30
C ILE A 111 -2.46 -6.59 8.63
N GLN A 112 -2.22 -7.45 9.62
CA GLN A 112 -2.79 -7.28 10.96
C GLN A 112 -2.32 -5.98 11.63
N GLN A 113 -1.08 -5.53 11.36
CA GLN A 113 -0.59 -4.24 11.86
C GLN A 113 -1.25 -3.07 11.14
N VAL A 114 -1.52 -3.17 9.84
CA VAL A 114 -2.33 -2.18 9.09
C VAL A 114 -3.74 -2.09 9.69
N HIS A 115 -4.40 -3.23 9.93
CA HIS A 115 -5.72 -3.28 10.58
C HIS A 115 -5.73 -2.65 11.96
N SER A 116 -4.69 -2.90 12.76
CA SER A 116 -4.54 -2.30 14.10
C SER A 116 -4.40 -0.77 14.08
N ALA A 117 -4.03 -0.20 12.92
CA ALA A 117 -3.99 1.23 12.67
C ALA A 117 -5.32 1.78 12.12
N LEU A 118 -6.41 1.02 12.17
CA LEU A 118 -7.75 1.41 11.69
C LEU A 118 -7.77 1.67 10.17
N ILE A 119 -7.08 0.80 9.42
CA ILE A 119 -7.03 0.84 7.96
C ILE A 119 -7.47 -0.52 7.42
N GLU A 120 -8.31 -0.50 6.39
CA GLU A 120 -8.59 -1.65 5.51
C GLU A 120 -7.92 -1.37 4.16
N LEU A 121 -7.12 -2.31 3.63
CA LEU A 121 -6.39 -2.09 2.37
C LEU A 121 -7.32 -1.96 1.17
N ASN A 122 -8.38 -2.79 1.13
CA ASN A 122 -9.36 -2.87 0.06
C ASN A 122 -8.77 -3.28 -1.32
N ASP A 123 -7.47 -3.63 -1.36
CA ASP A 123 -6.75 -4.20 -2.51
C ASP A 123 -5.65 -5.19 -2.06
N PRO A 124 -5.99 -6.24 -1.26
CA PRO A 124 -5.00 -7.10 -0.58
C PRO A 124 -4.37 -8.15 -1.51
N TYR A 125 -3.96 -7.78 -2.74
CA TYR A 125 -3.38 -8.72 -3.69
C TYR A 125 -1.87 -8.91 -3.50
N PRO A 126 -1.31 -10.07 -3.89
CA PRO A 126 0.12 -10.35 -3.75
C PRO A 126 1.06 -9.31 -4.40
N ARG A 127 0.63 -8.65 -5.49
CA ARG A 127 1.39 -7.59 -6.17
C ARG A 127 1.71 -6.40 -5.27
N ASN A 128 0.89 -6.16 -4.25
CA ASN A 128 1.05 -5.06 -3.28
C ASN A 128 1.92 -5.47 -2.08
N ILE A 129 2.54 -6.65 -2.14
CA ILE A 129 3.47 -7.14 -1.13
C ILE A 129 4.87 -7.13 -1.72
N MET A 130 5.73 -6.31 -1.15
CA MET A 130 7.12 -6.16 -1.56
C MET A 130 8.05 -6.87 -0.59
N ILE A 131 8.91 -7.71 -1.15
CA ILE A 131 10.01 -8.41 -0.47
C ILE A 131 11.29 -7.64 -0.77
N VAL A 132 11.92 -7.10 0.27
CA VAL A 132 13.21 -6.40 0.16
C VAL A 132 14.31 -7.31 0.72
N PRO A 133 15.20 -7.85 -0.14
CA PRO A 133 16.26 -8.73 0.29
C PRO A 133 17.31 -7.97 1.12
N GLY A 134 17.96 -8.68 2.03
CA GLY A 134 19.02 -8.17 2.90
C GLY A 134 19.24 -9.10 4.09
N ASP A 135 20.15 -8.72 4.99
CA ASP A 135 20.44 -9.49 6.22
C ASP A 135 19.18 -9.69 7.08
N LEU A 136 18.31 -8.67 7.09
CA LEU A 136 16.95 -8.74 7.61
C LEU A 136 15.96 -8.51 6.48
N GLU A 137 15.56 -9.59 5.81
CA GLU A 137 14.54 -9.53 4.77
C GLU A 137 13.23 -8.96 5.31
N ARG A 138 12.76 -7.88 4.66
CA ARG A 138 11.48 -7.24 4.96
C ARG A 138 10.42 -7.67 3.96
N VAL A 139 9.20 -7.88 4.46
CA VAL A 139 8.01 -8.11 3.65
C VAL A 139 7.00 -7.04 4.05
N MET A 140 6.62 -6.19 3.09
CA MET A 140 5.88 -4.97 3.37
C MET A 140 4.68 -4.82 2.45
N TRP A 141 3.60 -4.24 2.97
CA TRP A 141 2.48 -3.78 2.16
C TRP A 141 2.74 -2.39 1.60
N ILE A 142 2.41 -2.20 0.33
CA ILE A 142 2.44 -0.92 -0.38
C ILE A 142 1.08 -0.67 -1.04
N ASP A 143 0.93 0.49 -1.67
CA ASP A 143 -0.24 0.87 -2.47
C ASP A 143 -1.54 0.94 -1.66
N PHE A 144 -1.74 2.09 -1.02
CA PHE A 144 -2.88 2.36 -0.14
C PHE A 144 -3.88 3.32 -0.79
N ASP A 145 -3.86 3.43 -2.11
CA ASP A 145 -4.59 4.46 -2.85
C ASP A 145 -6.10 4.15 -2.96
N VAL A 146 -6.52 2.94 -2.58
CA VAL A 146 -7.93 2.58 -2.40
C VAL A 146 -8.26 2.16 -0.96
N ALA A 147 -7.31 2.37 -0.04
CA ALA A 147 -7.46 1.99 1.36
C ALA A 147 -8.51 2.84 2.08
N ILE A 148 -9.27 2.21 2.96
CA ILE A 148 -10.25 2.86 3.82
C ILE A 148 -9.56 3.18 5.15
N THR A 149 -9.33 4.46 5.41
CA THR A 149 -8.79 4.92 6.70
C THR A 149 -9.92 5.42 7.59
N TYR A 150 -10.28 4.62 8.58
CA TYR A 150 -11.34 4.96 9.53
C TYR A 150 -10.88 6.12 10.44
N PRO A 151 -11.75 7.11 10.72
CA PRO A 151 -11.40 8.24 11.59
C PRO A 151 -11.01 7.82 13.01
N ASP A 152 -11.75 6.88 13.58
CA ASP A 152 -11.51 6.27 14.89
C ASP A 152 -12.29 4.94 15.00
N ILE A 153 -12.16 4.29 16.16
CA ILE A 153 -12.74 2.97 16.43
C ILE A 153 -14.28 2.95 16.37
N THR A 154 -14.95 4.09 16.57
CA THR A 154 -16.43 4.16 16.55
C THR A 154 -17.01 3.92 15.15
N TYR A 155 -16.20 4.10 14.10
CA TYR A 155 -16.55 3.77 12.73
C TYR A 155 -16.41 2.27 12.40
N ILE A 156 -15.78 1.48 13.28
CA ILE A 156 -15.64 0.04 13.09
C ILE A 156 -16.83 -0.70 13.73
N GLY A 157 -17.92 -0.77 12.96
CA GLY A 157 -19.10 -1.56 13.30
C GLY A 157 -18.93 -3.05 12.99
N ILE A 158 -20.05 -3.78 13.05
CA ILE A 158 -20.09 -5.21 12.72
C ILE A 158 -19.68 -5.46 11.26
N ARG A 159 -20.07 -4.56 10.35
CA ARG A 159 -19.80 -4.70 8.92
C ARG A 159 -18.33 -4.49 8.61
N GLU A 160 -17.76 -3.39 9.10
CA GLU A 160 -16.36 -3.01 8.86
C GLU A 160 -15.41 -4.03 9.51
N ARG A 161 -15.74 -4.51 10.72
CA ARG A 161 -15.00 -5.61 11.35
C ARG A 161 -15.01 -6.87 10.48
N ARG A 162 -16.16 -7.22 9.91
CA ARG A 162 -16.28 -8.36 9.00
C ARG A 162 -15.43 -8.17 7.74
N TRP A 163 -15.35 -6.96 7.19
CA TRP A 163 -14.50 -6.68 6.02
C TRP A 163 -13.01 -6.83 6.35
N ILE A 164 -12.56 -6.26 7.47
CA ILE A 164 -11.19 -6.43 7.99
C ILE A 164 -10.85 -7.92 8.20
N GLU A 165 -11.77 -8.69 8.80
CA GLU A 165 -11.58 -10.14 8.98
C GLU A 165 -11.53 -10.91 7.66
N ILE A 166 -12.37 -10.54 6.68
CA ILE A 166 -12.34 -11.14 5.34
C ILE A 166 -11.02 -10.81 4.64
N GLU A 167 -10.55 -9.57 4.72
CA GLU A 167 -9.28 -9.15 4.14
C GLU A 167 -8.10 -9.95 4.69
N ALA A 168 -8.03 -10.15 6.02
CA ALA A 168 -7.00 -10.99 6.62
C ALA A 168 -7.07 -12.45 6.12
N ARG A 169 -8.27 -13.02 5.98
CA ARG A 169 -8.47 -14.36 5.45
C ARG A 169 -8.09 -14.48 3.98
N CYS A 170 -8.43 -13.49 3.16
CA CYS A 170 -8.01 -13.43 1.77
C CYS A 170 -6.48 -13.50 1.65
N VAL A 171 -5.76 -12.82 2.56
CA VAL A 171 -4.29 -12.87 2.62
C VAL A 171 -3.77 -14.28 2.92
N GLU A 172 -4.38 -14.98 3.87
CA GLU A 172 -4.02 -16.37 4.18
C GLU A 172 -4.36 -17.33 3.03
N ASP A 173 -5.53 -17.15 2.40
CA ASP A 173 -6.06 -18.01 1.35
C ASP A 173 -5.23 -17.93 0.06
N PHE A 174 -4.83 -16.73 -0.38
CA PHE A 174 -3.91 -16.65 -1.52
C PHE A 174 -2.55 -17.24 -1.16
N GLY A 175 -2.10 -17.17 0.09
CA GLY A 175 -0.86 -17.79 0.53
C GLY A 175 -0.84 -19.31 0.31
N ILE A 176 -1.97 -19.98 0.56
CA ILE A 176 -2.17 -21.40 0.25
C ILE A 176 -2.12 -21.64 -1.26
N SER A 177 -2.70 -20.75 -2.04
CA SER A 177 -2.73 -20.84 -3.51
C SER A 177 -1.33 -20.66 -4.12
N LEU A 178 -0.56 -19.67 -3.65
CA LEU A 178 0.83 -19.45 -4.03
C LEU A 178 1.70 -20.67 -3.72
N ALA A 179 1.51 -21.28 -2.55
CA ALA A 179 2.24 -22.50 -2.16
C ALA A 179 1.96 -23.69 -3.10
N LYS A 180 0.69 -23.86 -3.52
CA LYS A 180 0.31 -24.91 -4.47
C LYS A 180 0.90 -24.66 -5.86
N ASP A 181 0.86 -23.41 -6.31
CA ASP A 181 1.38 -23.02 -7.62
C ASP A 181 2.92 -23.14 -7.67
N GLN A 182 3.62 -22.81 -6.58
CA GLN A 182 5.05 -23.02 -6.44
C GLN A 182 5.41 -24.50 -6.56
N LYS A 183 4.68 -25.39 -5.88
CA LYS A 183 4.89 -26.85 -5.96
C LYS A 183 4.66 -27.41 -7.36
N GLN A 184 3.80 -26.78 -8.16
CA GLN A 184 3.56 -27.15 -9.55
C GLN A 184 4.60 -26.55 -10.52
N GLY A 185 5.49 -25.67 -10.05
CA GLY A 185 6.47 -24.99 -10.90
C GLY A 185 5.83 -23.99 -11.88
N LEU A 186 4.69 -23.40 -11.51
CA LEU A 186 4.04 -22.40 -12.36
C LEU A 186 4.86 -21.11 -12.44
N LYS A 187 4.65 -20.36 -13.52
CA LYS A 187 5.20 -19.00 -13.67
C LYS A 187 4.42 -18.01 -12.78
N PRO A 188 5.00 -16.86 -12.42
CA PRO A 188 4.29 -15.81 -11.71
C PRO A 188 3.01 -15.38 -12.45
N ASN A 189 1.96 -15.06 -11.69
CA ASN A 189 0.74 -14.42 -12.19
C ASN A 189 -0.02 -15.21 -13.28
N THR A 190 0.08 -16.54 -13.29
CA THR A 190 -0.71 -17.39 -14.18
C THR A 190 -2.19 -17.49 -13.79
N LYS A 191 -2.54 -17.02 -12.58
CA LYS A 191 -3.90 -17.04 -12.02
C LYS A 191 -4.16 -15.72 -11.31
N TYR A 192 -5.43 -15.35 -11.22
CA TYR A 192 -5.88 -14.38 -10.25
C TYR A 192 -5.98 -15.07 -8.90
N TYR A 193 -5.42 -14.42 -7.87
CA TYR A 193 -5.48 -14.85 -6.49
C TYR A 193 -6.54 -14.05 -5.74
#